data_AF-A0A9D1M066-F1
#
_entry.id   AF-A0A9D1M066-F1
#
_cell.length_a   1.000
_cell.length_b   1.000
_cell.length_c   1.000
_cell.angle_alpha   90.00
_cell.angle_beta   90.00
_cell.angle_gamma   90.00
#
_symmetry.space_group_name_H-M   'P 1'
#
loop_
_entity.id
_entity.type
_entity.pdbx_description
1 polymer ?
#
loop_
_entity_poly.entity_id
_entity_poly.type
_entity_poly.pdbx_seq_one_letter_code
_entity_poly.pdbx_strand_id
1 'polypeptide(L)'
;MPIFKLYGTKLIKKELKKSFLFFMKEVNLDKKSKGYGLIRDKSKLADEIASIASVGYGLAALVVGVEHKWISFHRAYERASHTLDTFLNYVEGKNGFFYHFVNMETGKREWNCELSIIDTAIFICGAITCGEYFGGEIKQKANKLYLKINWKWYLNSETNQFYMGYSPEQGFWGKWDMYAEQLMLYILAVASPNFSVDPVVYHQFQKPKADYGEIKDIIHTYCGTLFTYQFSHAWIDFRGRKDEEGIDWFENSIKATKANRKYCINEKKKFRTFGENSWGLTPSLGPKGYSGGYGAEPAFADLNKENDGTVAPCGAIGSIVFTPKESISAME
;
A
#
# COMPACT_ATOMS: atom_id res chain seq x y z
N MET A 1 8.80 28.21 23.71
CA MET A 1 7.68 28.30 22.75
C MET A 1 6.51 27.53 23.34
N PRO A 2 5.32 28.12 23.53
CA PRO A 2 4.17 27.37 24.02
C PRO A 2 3.76 26.30 23.00
N ILE A 3 3.53 25.08 23.48
CA ILE A 3 3.05 23.96 22.66
C ILE A 3 1.52 23.99 22.71
N PHE A 4 0.88 24.37 21.60
CA PHE A 4 -0.58 24.29 21.47
C PHE A 4 -0.99 22.91 20.96
N LYS A 5 -1.81 22.19 21.73
CA LYS A 5 -2.43 20.94 21.29
C LYS A 5 -3.46 21.22 20.19
N LEU A 6 -3.50 20.34 19.18
CA LEU A 6 -4.47 20.37 18.09
C LEU A 6 -5.39 19.16 18.23
N TYR A 7 -6.66 19.31 17.85
CA TYR A 7 -7.69 18.29 18.00
C TYR A 7 -8.53 18.17 16.72
N GLY A 8 -9.18 17.02 16.56
CA GLY A 8 -10.15 16.75 15.49
C GLY A 8 -9.66 17.14 14.09
N THR A 9 -10.52 17.82 13.32
CA THR A 9 -10.25 18.16 11.91
C THR A 9 -8.98 18.98 11.69
N LYS A 10 -8.57 19.83 12.64
CA LYS A 10 -7.32 20.60 12.52
C LYS A 10 -6.10 19.70 12.55
N LEU A 11 -6.12 18.69 13.42
CA LEU A 11 -5.06 17.69 13.52
C LEU A 11 -5.01 16.81 12.27
N ILE A 12 -6.18 16.32 11.81
CA ILE A 12 -6.28 15.52 10.57
C ILE A 12 -5.70 16.28 9.38
N LYS A 13 -6.09 17.55 9.17
CA LYS A 13 -5.59 18.36 8.05
C LYS A 13 -4.09 18.60 8.15
N LYS A 14 -3.54 18.76 9.36
CA LYS A 14 -2.10 18.92 9.58
C LYS A 14 -1.35 17.63 9.24
N GLU A 15 -1.87 16.48 9.68
CA GLU A 15 -1.28 15.17 9.36
C GLU A 15 -1.32 14.92 7.85
N LEU A 16 -2.49 15.05 7.22
CA LEU A 16 -2.66 14.88 5.78
C LEU A 16 -1.68 15.76 4.98
N LYS A 17 -1.53 17.04 5.35
CA LYS A 17 -0.59 17.94 4.69
C LYS A 17 0.87 17.50 4.91
N LYS A 18 1.23 17.02 6.09
CA LYS A 18 2.59 16.54 6.37
C LYS A 18 2.91 15.25 5.63
N SER A 19 1.97 14.32 5.55
CA SER A 19 2.12 13.10 4.74
C SER A 19 2.26 13.47 3.25
N PHE A 20 1.47 14.41 2.74
CA PHE A 20 1.63 14.93 1.38
C PHE A 20 3.04 15.51 1.13
N LEU A 21 3.60 16.24 2.10
CA LEU A 21 4.92 16.83 1.96
C LEU A 21 6.06 15.80 1.83
N PHE A 22 5.87 14.55 2.28
CA PHE A 22 6.84 13.48 2.01
C PHE A 22 7.01 13.30 0.50
N PHE A 23 5.92 13.10 -0.23
CA PHE A 23 5.94 12.90 -1.69
C PHE A 23 6.47 14.11 -2.46
N MET A 24 6.40 15.32 -1.88
CA MET A 24 6.93 16.53 -2.50
C MET A 24 8.43 16.75 -2.23
N LYS A 25 8.95 16.21 -1.12
CA LYS A 25 10.34 16.38 -0.69
C LYS A 25 11.23 15.25 -1.15
N GLU A 26 10.75 14.02 -1.06
CA GLU A 26 11.55 12.81 -1.26
C GLU A 26 11.58 12.35 -2.73
N VAL A 27 11.27 13.25 -3.66
CA VAL A 27 11.10 12.93 -5.07
C VAL A 27 12.17 13.59 -5.93
N ASN A 28 12.72 12.86 -6.89
CA ASN A 28 13.70 13.39 -7.83
C ASN A 28 13.02 14.37 -8.81
N LEU A 29 13.39 15.66 -8.74
CA LEU A 29 12.88 16.73 -9.60
C LEU A 29 13.87 17.16 -10.70
N ASP A 30 15.04 16.51 -10.82
CA ASP A 30 16.01 16.84 -11.86
C ASP A 30 15.48 16.42 -13.23
N LYS A 31 15.13 17.40 -14.06
CA LYS A 31 14.61 17.19 -15.42
C LYS A 31 15.60 16.52 -16.36
N LYS A 32 16.89 16.47 -16.01
CA LYS A 32 17.92 15.77 -16.80
C LYS A 32 18.11 14.32 -16.35
N SER A 33 17.57 13.96 -15.18
CA SER A 33 17.67 12.62 -14.63
C SER A 33 16.71 11.66 -15.34
N LYS A 34 17.16 10.44 -15.60
CA LYS A 34 16.29 9.36 -16.11
C LYS A 34 15.27 8.92 -15.06
N GLY A 35 15.56 9.17 -13.78
CA GLY A 35 14.71 8.90 -12.63
C GLY A 35 13.80 10.06 -12.21
N TYR A 36 13.52 11.05 -13.08
CA TYR A 36 12.57 12.11 -12.75
C TYR A 36 11.24 11.51 -12.24
N GLY A 37 10.78 11.99 -11.09
CA GLY A 37 9.51 11.55 -10.52
C GLY A 37 9.59 10.29 -9.67
N LEU A 38 10.74 9.62 -9.61
CA LEU A 38 10.98 8.55 -8.64
C LEU A 38 10.99 9.13 -7.21
N ILE A 39 10.36 8.40 -6.29
CA ILE A 39 10.18 8.79 -4.88
C ILE A 39 10.94 7.78 -4.02
N ARG A 40 11.72 8.30 -3.06
CA ARG A 40 12.50 7.47 -2.14
C ARG A 40 11.60 6.49 -1.40
N ASP A 41 12.17 5.32 -1.11
CA ASP A 41 11.54 4.32 -0.23
C ASP A 41 11.39 4.87 1.21
N LYS A 42 12.43 5.57 1.69
CA LYS A 42 12.49 6.14 3.04
C LYS A 42 13.28 7.44 3.05
N SER A 43 12.92 8.35 3.95
CA SER A 43 13.55 9.68 4.05
C SER A 43 14.94 9.67 4.70
N LYS A 44 15.41 8.52 5.22
CA LYS A 44 16.71 8.35 5.87
C LYS A 44 17.23 6.96 5.60
N LEU A 45 18.56 6.83 5.44
CA LEU A 45 19.31 5.56 5.33
C LEU A 45 19.27 4.87 3.95
N ALA A 46 18.71 5.51 2.91
CA ALA A 46 18.69 4.96 1.54
C ALA A 46 18.37 6.06 0.50
N ASP A 47 19.12 7.16 0.56
CA ASP A 47 18.85 8.40 -0.19
C ASP A 47 18.84 8.25 -1.72
N GLU A 48 19.51 7.20 -2.22
CA GLU A 48 19.63 6.88 -3.65
C GLU A 48 18.60 5.84 -4.14
N ILE A 49 17.68 5.39 -3.27
CA ILE A 49 16.78 4.28 -3.56
C ILE A 49 15.32 4.72 -3.55
N ALA A 50 14.66 4.51 -4.70
CA ALA A 50 13.22 4.64 -4.86
C ALA A 50 12.50 3.32 -4.64
N SER A 51 11.26 3.42 -4.17
CA SER A 51 10.27 2.34 -4.23
C SER A 51 9.19 2.69 -5.25
N ILE A 52 8.84 1.77 -6.14
CA ILE A 52 7.77 2.02 -7.13
C ILE A 52 6.39 2.15 -6.46
N ALA A 53 6.18 1.51 -5.30
CA ALA A 53 4.95 1.68 -4.53
C ALA A 53 4.84 3.10 -3.96
N SER A 54 5.96 3.65 -3.47
CA SER A 54 6.05 5.05 -3.04
C SER A 54 5.65 6.01 -4.17
N VAL A 55 6.08 5.73 -5.40
CA VAL A 55 5.66 6.48 -6.59
C VAL A 55 4.15 6.36 -6.84
N GLY A 56 3.56 5.17 -6.71
CA GLY A 56 2.11 4.97 -6.85
C GLY A 56 1.29 5.84 -5.89
N TYR A 57 1.63 5.80 -4.59
CA TYR A 57 1.01 6.69 -3.60
C TYR A 57 1.28 8.17 -3.90
N GLY A 58 2.49 8.52 -4.35
CA GLY A 58 2.85 9.88 -4.69
C GLY A 58 2.06 10.45 -5.89
N LEU A 59 1.77 9.63 -6.90
CA LEU A 59 0.90 10.00 -8.00
C LEU A 59 -0.52 10.32 -7.50
N ALA A 60 -1.11 9.45 -6.68
CA ALA A 60 -2.41 9.75 -6.06
C ALA A 60 -2.36 11.00 -5.16
N ALA A 61 -1.25 11.22 -4.44
CA ALA A 61 -1.05 12.38 -3.60
C ALA A 61 -0.98 13.70 -4.39
N LEU A 62 -0.58 13.69 -5.67
CA LEU A 62 -0.66 14.88 -6.52
C LEU A 62 -2.10 15.35 -6.69
N VAL A 63 -3.03 14.42 -6.95
CA VAL A 63 -4.46 14.73 -7.08
C VAL A 63 -5.00 15.32 -5.78
N VAL A 64 -4.70 14.69 -4.63
CA VAL A 64 -5.03 15.22 -3.30
C VAL A 64 -4.47 16.63 -3.10
N GLY A 65 -3.22 16.85 -3.52
CA GLY A 65 -2.57 18.16 -3.43
C GLY A 65 -3.22 19.25 -4.26
N VAL A 66 -3.75 18.91 -5.45
CA VAL A 66 -4.50 19.86 -6.30
C VAL A 66 -5.83 20.22 -5.65
N GLU A 67 -6.60 19.22 -5.20
CA GLU A 67 -7.90 19.43 -4.53
C GLU A 67 -7.77 20.28 -3.26
N HIS A 68 -6.67 20.10 -2.52
CA HIS A 68 -6.36 20.92 -1.34
C HIS A 68 -5.63 22.23 -1.65
N LYS A 69 -5.36 22.55 -2.92
CA LYS A 69 -4.64 23.75 -3.38
C LYS A 69 -3.23 23.88 -2.78
N TRP A 70 -2.57 22.76 -2.50
CA TRP A 70 -1.17 22.71 -2.02
C TRP A 70 -0.16 22.72 -3.16
N ILE A 71 -0.57 22.27 -4.34
CA ILE A 71 0.16 22.35 -5.60
C ILE A 71 -0.81 22.81 -6.69
N SER A 72 -0.33 23.55 -7.70
CA SER A 72 -1.17 23.96 -8.82
C SER A 72 -1.44 22.78 -9.75
N PHE A 73 -2.61 22.80 -10.41
CA PHE A 73 -2.99 21.81 -11.42
C PHE A 73 -1.87 21.59 -12.45
N HIS A 74 -1.34 22.68 -13.02
CA HIS A 74 -0.28 22.60 -14.03
C HIS A 74 1.01 21.94 -13.51
N ARG A 75 1.46 22.27 -12.29
CA ARG A 75 2.67 21.64 -11.72
C ARG A 75 2.45 20.16 -11.43
N ALA A 76 1.26 19.79 -10.94
CA ALA A 76 0.91 18.39 -10.68
C ALA A 76 0.77 17.59 -11.99
N TYR A 77 0.17 18.18 -13.02
CA TYR A 77 0.08 17.61 -14.37
C TYR A 77 1.48 17.33 -14.95
N GLU A 78 2.36 18.34 -14.98
CA GLU A 78 3.73 18.20 -15.48
C GLU A 78 4.50 17.12 -14.71
N ARG A 79 4.33 17.11 -13.38
CA ARG A 79 4.97 16.12 -12.51
C ARG A 79 4.51 14.70 -12.87
N ALA A 80 3.20 14.47 -12.95
CA ALA A 80 2.64 13.18 -13.30
C ALA A 80 3.05 12.75 -14.72
N SER A 81 2.95 13.64 -15.71
CA SER A 81 3.29 13.34 -17.10
C SER A 81 4.73 12.85 -17.26
N HIS A 82 5.70 13.59 -16.71
CA HIS A 82 7.11 13.21 -16.78
C HIS A 82 7.45 11.98 -15.91
N THR A 83 6.79 11.79 -14.75
CA THR A 83 6.96 10.55 -13.97
C THR A 83 6.53 9.34 -14.81
N LEU A 84 5.39 9.42 -15.52
CA LEU A 84 4.94 8.32 -16.37
C LEU A 84 5.87 8.11 -17.59
N ASP A 85 6.48 9.17 -18.13
CA ASP A 85 7.54 9.03 -19.15
C ASP A 85 8.76 8.27 -18.61
N THR A 86 9.16 8.52 -17.37
CA THR A 86 10.23 7.77 -16.72
C THR A 86 9.92 6.28 -16.63
N PHE A 87 8.69 5.89 -16.26
CA PHE A 87 8.29 4.48 -16.24
C PHE A 87 8.17 3.85 -17.63
N LEU A 88 7.75 4.63 -18.63
CA LEU A 88 7.63 4.14 -20.00
C LEU A 88 8.98 3.86 -20.66
N ASN A 89 10.04 4.58 -20.27
CA ASN A 89 11.29 4.63 -21.01
C ASN A 89 12.53 4.15 -20.22
N TYR A 90 12.55 4.29 -18.90
CA TYR A 90 13.79 4.16 -18.12
C TYR A 90 13.71 3.19 -16.94
N VAL A 91 12.56 3.12 -16.24
CA VAL A 91 12.41 2.21 -15.09
C VAL A 91 12.51 0.76 -15.56
N GLU A 92 13.43 0.04 -14.92
CA GLU A 92 13.72 -1.33 -15.28
C GLU A 92 12.58 -2.27 -14.90
N GLY A 93 12.28 -3.19 -15.81
CA GLY A 93 11.16 -4.09 -15.67
C GLY A 93 11.20 -5.22 -16.70
N LYS A 94 10.30 -6.18 -16.54
CA LYS A 94 10.12 -7.32 -17.46
C LYS A 94 8.64 -7.67 -17.54
N ASN A 95 8.15 -7.98 -18.74
CA ASN A 95 6.75 -8.35 -18.97
C ASN A 95 5.73 -7.30 -18.45
N GLY A 96 6.12 -6.03 -18.45
CA GLY A 96 5.32 -4.91 -17.94
C GLY A 96 5.36 -4.71 -16.42
N PHE A 97 5.99 -5.61 -15.67
CA PHE A 97 6.24 -5.44 -14.23
C PHE A 97 7.54 -4.70 -13.98
N PHE A 98 7.62 -4.03 -12.84
CA PHE A 98 8.79 -3.26 -12.42
C PHE A 98 9.43 -3.86 -11.15
N TYR A 99 10.72 -3.59 -10.97
CA TYR A 99 11.44 -3.99 -9.76
C TYR A 99 10.97 -3.15 -8.57
N HIS A 100 10.87 -3.77 -7.40
CA HIS A 100 10.41 -3.11 -6.17
C HIS A 100 11.23 -1.84 -5.88
N PHE A 101 12.55 -2.02 -5.80
CA PHE A 101 13.50 -0.96 -5.53
C PHE A 101 14.33 -0.63 -6.77
N VAL A 102 14.41 0.66 -7.07
CA VAL A 102 15.20 1.16 -8.19
C VAL A 102 16.04 2.36 -7.79
N ASN A 103 17.14 2.55 -8.49
CA ASN A 103 18.02 3.69 -8.31
C ASN A 103 17.29 5.00 -8.65
N MET A 104 17.36 5.99 -7.75
CA MET A 104 16.66 7.27 -7.86
C MET A 104 17.02 8.08 -9.12
N GLU A 105 18.21 7.90 -9.67
CA GLU A 105 18.67 8.66 -10.84
C GLU A 105 18.52 7.91 -12.16
N THR A 106 18.71 6.59 -12.12
CA THR A 106 18.81 5.78 -13.35
C THR A 106 17.58 4.92 -13.62
N GLY A 107 16.75 4.65 -12.61
CA GLY A 107 15.61 3.74 -12.70
C GLY A 107 15.99 2.26 -12.79
N LYS A 108 17.24 1.90 -12.53
CA LYS A 108 17.74 0.51 -12.58
C LYS A 108 17.47 -0.24 -11.28
N ARG A 109 17.32 -1.56 -11.37
CA ARG A 109 17.10 -2.46 -10.22
C ARG A 109 18.19 -2.26 -9.17
N GLU A 110 17.78 -2.21 -7.91
CA GLU A 110 18.68 -2.11 -6.76
C GLU A 110 18.51 -3.28 -5.78
N TRP A 111 19.54 -3.51 -4.95
CA TRP A 111 19.55 -4.52 -3.87
C TRP A 111 19.20 -5.96 -4.27
N ASN A 112 19.38 -6.31 -5.55
CA ASN A 112 18.91 -7.59 -6.11
C ASN A 112 17.43 -7.87 -5.78
N CYS A 113 16.61 -6.83 -5.61
CA CYS A 113 15.20 -6.97 -5.27
C CYS A 113 14.42 -7.68 -6.37
N GLU A 114 13.24 -8.14 -6.03
CA GLU A 114 12.31 -8.80 -6.94
C GLU A 114 11.68 -7.83 -7.94
N LEU A 115 11.30 -8.36 -9.11
CA LEU A 115 10.13 -7.84 -9.80
C LEU A 115 8.94 -8.08 -8.87
N SER A 116 8.22 -7.01 -8.55
CA SER A 116 7.15 -7.04 -7.57
C SER A 116 5.81 -6.84 -8.25
N ILE A 117 4.97 -7.87 -8.17
CA ILE A 117 3.62 -7.85 -8.71
C ILE A 117 2.72 -6.88 -7.92
N ILE A 118 2.87 -6.84 -6.60
CA ILE A 118 2.03 -6.01 -5.73
C ILE A 118 2.43 -4.54 -5.81
N ASP A 119 3.73 -4.22 -5.85
CA ASP A 119 4.18 -2.83 -5.95
C ASP A 119 3.92 -2.27 -7.36
N THR A 120 3.97 -3.11 -8.39
CA THR A 120 3.50 -2.74 -9.73
C THR A 120 2.00 -2.42 -9.71
N ALA A 121 1.17 -3.21 -9.01
CA ALA A 121 -0.26 -2.94 -8.88
C ALA A 121 -0.53 -1.60 -8.17
N ILE A 122 0.18 -1.31 -7.07
CA ILE A 122 0.11 -0.03 -6.35
C ILE A 122 0.51 1.14 -7.26
N PHE A 123 1.62 1.01 -7.98
CA PHE A 123 2.07 2.02 -8.95
C PHE A 123 0.98 2.33 -9.98
N ILE A 124 0.38 1.28 -10.56
CA ILE A 124 -0.66 1.42 -11.58
C ILE A 124 -1.93 2.04 -11.03
N CYS A 125 -2.36 1.70 -9.81
CA CYS A 125 -3.48 2.39 -9.16
C CYS A 125 -3.24 3.91 -9.06
N GLY A 126 -2.02 4.32 -8.69
CA GLY A 126 -1.61 5.73 -8.70
C GLY A 126 -1.62 6.36 -10.10
N ALA A 127 -1.09 5.66 -11.10
CA ALA A 127 -1.06 6.12 -12.49
C ALA A 127 -2.48 6.29 -13.07
N ILE A 128 -3.37 5.33 -12.84
CA ILE A 128 -4.78 5.39 -13.25
C ILE A 128 -5.48 6.56 -12.56
N THR A 129 -5.24 6.75 -11.25
CA THR A 129 -5.81 7.89 -10.51
C THR A 129 -5.46 9.23 -11.15
N CYS A 130 -4.19 9.45 -11.49
CA CYS A 130 -3.75 10.62 -12.24
C CYS A 130 -4.36 10.68 -13.64
N GLY A 131 -4.42 9.55 -14.35
CA GLY A 131 -4.99 9.46 -15.69
C GLY A 131 -6.45 9.88 -15.73
N GLU A 132 -7.27 9.38 -14.81
CA GLU A 132 -8.68 9.74 -14.71
C GLU A 132 -8.89 11.19 -14.26
N TYR A 133 -8.04 11.71 -13.38
CA TYR A 133 -8.16 13.09 -12.89
C TYR A 133 -7.73 14.14 -13.92
N PHE A 134 -6.56 13.96 -14.54
CA PHE A 134 -5.98 14.94 -15.46
C PHE A 134 -6.40 14.76 -16.92
N GLY A 135 -6.82 13.54 -17.31
CA GLY A 135 -7.20 13.23 -18.68
C GLY A 135 -6.05 13.30 -19.69
N GLY A 136 -6.40 13.44 -20.97
CA GLY A 136 -5.46 13.72 -22.06
C GLY A 136 -4.27 12.75 -22.13
N GLU A 137 -3.07 13.33 -22.24
CA GLU A 137 -1.80 12.59 -22.35
C GLU A 137 -1.52 11.70 -21.13
N ILE A 138 -1.85 12.15 -19.93
CA ILE A 138 -1.60 11.39 -18.69
C ILE A 138 -2.43 10.11 -18.70
N LYS A 139 -3.71 10.20 -19.08
CA LYS A 139 -4.57 9.02 -19.24
C LYS A 139 -4.02 8.04 -20.27
N GLN A 140 -3.53 8.55 -21.39
CA GLN A 140 -2.92 7.72 -22.44
C GLN A 140 -1.67 6.99 -21.94
N LYS A 141 -0.77 7.69 -21.20
CA LYS A 141 0.44 7.10 -20.62
C LYS A 141 0.11 6.04 -19.56
N ALA A 142 -0.82 6.34 -18.65
CA ALA A 142 -1.29 5.40 -17.63
C ALA A 142 -1.88 4.13 -18.27
N ASN A 143 -2.74 4.28 -19.28
CA ASN A 143 -3.31 3.16 -20.02
C ASN A 143 -2.22 2.34 -20.73
N LYS A 144 -1.25 3.01 -21.36
CA LYS A 144 -0.13 2.33 -22.04
C LYS A 144 0.70 1.49 -21.07
N LEU A 145 0.92 1.97 -19.85
CA LEU A 145 1.60 1.20 -18.80
C LEU A 145 0.77 0.00 -18.37
N TYR A 146 -0.51 0.20 -18.03
CA TYR A 146 -1.41 -0.86 -17.59
C TYR A 146 -1.58 -1.97 -18.65
N LEU A 147 -1.79 -1.60 -19.92
CA LEU A 147 -1.99 -2.53 -21.03
C LEU A 147 -0.77 -3.40 -21.35
N LYS A 148 0.42 -3.03 -20.89
CA LYS A 148 1.67 -3.79 -21.08
C LYS A 148 1.87 -4.88 -20.03
N ILE A 149 1.11 -4.86 -18.94
CA ILE A 149 1.31 -5.78 -17.82
C ILE A 149 0.77 -7.15 -18.18
N ASN A 150 1.69 -8.11 -18.33
CA ASN A 150 1.35 -9.48 -18.63
C ASN A 150 1.04 -10.28 -17.36
N TRP A 151 -0.16 -10.10 -16.78
CA TRP A 151 -0.57 -10.77 -15.55
C TRP A 151 -0.43 -12.29 -15.59
N LYS A 152 -0.66 -12.91 -16.76
CA LYS A 152 -0.47 -14.35 -16.98
C LYS A 152 0.96 -14.83 -16.69
N TRP A 153 1.97 -13.96 -16.80
CA TRP A 153 3.36 -14.32 -16.54
C TRP A 153 3.66 -14.61 -15.06
N TYR A 154 2.96 -13.95 -14.14
CA TYR A 154 3.04 -14.23 -12.70
C TYR A 154 2.11 -15.35 -12.24
N LEU A 155 1.22 -15.83 -13.11
CA LEU A 155 0.22 -16.82 -12.75
C LEU A 155 0.84 -18.21 -12.83
N ASN A 156 0.82 -18.94 -11.72
CA ASN A 156 0.98 -20.38 -11.76
C ASN A 156 -0.31 -21.00 -12.32
N SER A 157 -0.26 -21.53 -13.54
CA SER A 157 -1.44 -22.11 -14.22
C SER A 157 -1.89 -23.45 -13.63
N GLU A 158 -1.06 -24.15 -12.85
CA GLU A 158 -1.42 -25.40 -12.21
C GLU A 158 -2.24 -25.17 -10.94
N THR A 159 -1.91 -24.11 -10.19
CA THR A 159 -2.58 -23.78 -8.92
C THR A 159 -3.50 -22.57 -8.99
N ASN A 160 -3.57 -21.88 -10.13
CA ASN A 160 -4.31 -20.62 -10.34
C ASN A 160 -3.98 -19.55 -9.27
N GLN A 161 -2.73 -19.52 -8.82
CA GLN A 161 -2.23 -18.55 -7.83
C GLN A 161 -1.16 -17.68 -8.44
N PHE A 162 -1.16 -16.40 -8.08
CA PHE A 162 -0.04 -15.53 -8.40
C PHE A 162 1.16 -15.84 -7.52
N TYR A 163 2.34 -15.87 -8.12
CA TYR A 163 3.59 -15.80 -7.37
C TYR A 163 3.72 -14.43 -6.68
N MET A 164 4.41 -14.38 -5.54
CA MET A 164 4.64 -13.12 -4.83
C MET A 164 5.81 -12.33 -5.42
N GLY A 165 6.85 -13.03 -5.88
CA GLY A 165 8.05 -12.40 -6.42
C GLY A 165 8.70 -13.21 -7.52
N TYR A 166 9.48 -12.50 -8.33
CA TYR A 166 10.38 -13.09 -9.32
C TYR A 166 11.70 -12.35 -9.32
N SER A 167 12.80 -13.08 -9.51
CA SER A 167 14.10 -12.50 -9.80
C SER A 167 14.83 -13.36 -10.83
N PRO A 168 15.73 -12.78 -11.65
CA PRO A 168 16.58 -13.55 -12.54
C PRO A 168 17.38 -14.65 -11.82
N GLU A 169 17.76 -14.41 -10.55
CA GLU A 169 18.62 -15.30 -9.78
C GLU A 169 17.86 -16.48 -9.16
N GLN A 170 16.60 -16.28 -8.75
CA GLN A 170 15.80 -17.27 -8.02
C GLN A 170 14.67 -17.89 -8.85
N GLY A 171 14.23 -17.23 -9.92
CA GLY A 171 12.97 -17.55 -10.57
C GLY A 171 11.77 -17.05 -9.76
N PHE A 172 10.62 -17.70 -9.87
CA PHE A 172 9.41 -17.35 -9.14
C PHE A 172 9.36 -17.97 -7.73
N TRP A 173 8.84 -17.24 -6.74
CA TRP A 173 8.61 -17.76 -5.39
C TRP A 173 7.41 -17.12 -4.71
N GLY A 174 7.04 -17.71 -3.56
CA GLY A 174 5.89 -17.29 -2.77
C GLY A 174 4.57 -17.50 -3.52
N LYS A 175 3.46 -17.41 -2.81
CA LYS A 175 2.14 -17.55 -3.40
C LYS A 175 1.18 -16.61 -2.69
N TRP A 176 0.36 -15.90 -3.45
CA TRP A 176 -0.80 -15.19 -2.92
C TRP A 176 -1.94 -16.19 -2.68
N ASP A 177 -1.75 -17.09 -1.71
CA ASP A 177 -2.66 -18.21 -1.43
C ASP A 177 -3.58 -17.96 -0.22
N MET A 178 -3.41 -16.85 0.49
CA MET A 178 -4.24 -16.41 1.62
C MET A 178 -4.51 -14.91 1.52
N TYR A 179 -5.61 -14.45 2.13
CA TYR A 179 -5.92 -13.03 2.24
C TYR A 179 -4.77 -12.22 2.86
N ALA A 180 -4.41 -11.14 2.18
CA ALA A 180 -3.42 -10.13 2.55
C ALA A 180 -3.79 -8.80 1.84
N GLU A 181 -2.83 -8.02 1.35
CA GLU A 181 -3.05 -6.71 0.72
C GLU A 181 -3.57 -6.73 -0.73
N GLN A 182 -3.69 -7.91 -1.34
CA GLN A 182 -3.67 -8.12 -2.78
C GLN A 182 -5.01 -7.97 -3.53
N LEU A 183 -6.09 -7.46 -2.91
CA LEU A 183 -7.39 -7.36 -3.61
C LEU A 183 -7.32 -6.48 -4.88
N MET A 184 -6.60 -5.35 -4.83
CA MET A 184 -6.41 -4.48 -5.99
C MET A 184 -5.69 -5.19 -7.15
N LEU A 185 -4.75 -6.08 -6.81
CA LEU A 185 -3.98 -6.85 -7.77
C LEU A 185 -4.91 -7.76 -8.57
N TYR A 186 -5.79 -8.51 -7.91
CA TYR A 186 -6.76 -9.37 -8.61
C TYR A 186 -7.70 -8.58 -9.52
N ILE A 187 -8.22 -7.44 -9.04
CA ILE A 187 -9.13 -6.59 -9.83
C ILE A 187 -8.43 -6.07 -11.09
N LEU A 188 -7.20 -5.56 -10.95
CA LEU A 188 -6.41 -5.10 -12.10
C LEU A 188 -6.08 -6.24 -13.07
N ALA A 189 -5.78 -7.43 -12.56
CA ALA A 189 -5.44 -8.57 -13.40
C ALA A 189 -6.63 -9.10 -14.18
N VAL A 190 -7.80 -9.26 -13.55
CA VAL A 190 -9.04 -9.72 -14.20
C VAL A 190 -9.52 -8.69 -15.21
N ALA A 191 -9.45 -7.39 -14.88
CA ALA A 191 -9.90 -6.32 -15.76
C ALA A 191 -8.95 -6.01 -16.94
N SER A 192 -7.77 -6.66 -17.00
CA SER A 192 -6.75 -6.35 -18.01
C SER A 192 -7.23 -6.68 -19.43
N PRO A 193 -7.27 -5.72 -20.36
CA PRO A 193 -7.76 -5.98 -21.73
C PRO A 193 -6.87 -6.92 -22.55
N ASN A 194 -5.55 -6.90 -22.32
CA ASN A 194 -4.59 -7.64 -23.14
C ASN A 194 -4.14 -8.96 -22.52
N PHE A 195 -3.99 -8.98 -21.19
CA PHE A 195 -3.41 -10.10 -20.46
C PHE A 195 -4.24 -10.43 -19.23
N SER A 196 -5.57 -10.48 -19.39
CA SER A 196 -6.48 -10.89 -18.32
C SER A 196 -6.18 -12.30 -17.82
N VAL A 197 -6.48 -12.51 -16.55
CA VAL A 197 -6.55 -13.85 -15.94
C VAL A 197 -8.00 -14.21 -15.68
N ASP A 198 -8.27 -15.51 -15.56
CA ASP A 198 -9.61 -16.00 -15.22
C ASP A 198 -10.00 -15.56 -13.79
N PRO A 199 -11.23 -15.06 -13.54
CA PRO A 199 -11.70 -14.66 -12.21
C PRO A 199 -11.51 -15.73 -11.13
N VAL A 200 -11.41 -17.01 -11.48
CA VAL A 200 -11.13 -18.11 -10.54
C VAL A 200 -9.93 -17.83 -9.64
N VAL A 201 -8.92 -17.08 -10.11
CA VAL A 201 -7.72 -16.74 -9.30
C VAL A 201 -8.07 -15.93 -8.05
N TYR A 202 -9.13 -15.13 -8.09
CA TYR A 202 -9.62 -14.34 -6.96
C TYR A 202 -10.38 -15.21 -5.95
N HIS A 203 -11.12 -16.21 -6.43
CA HIS A 203 -11.93 -17.07 -5.57
C HIS A 203 -11.09 -18.10 -4.79
N GLN A 204 -9.89 -18.43 -5.26
CA GLN A 204 -9.12 -19.55 -4.72
C GLN A 204 -8.17 -19.23 -3.55
N PHE A 205 -7.88 -17.97 -3.25
CA PHE A 205 -7.07 -17.66 -2.07
C PHE A 205 -7.89 -17.92 -0.79
N GLN A 206 -7.22 -18.44 0.24
CA GLN A 206 -7.79 -18.77 1.54
C GLN A 206 -8.28 -17.52 2.27
N LYS A 207 -9.48 -17.60 2.82
CA LYS A 207 -10.14 -16.51 3.56
C LYS A 207 -10.45 -16.98 4.98
N PRO A 208 -9.41 -17.27 5.80
CA PRO A 208 -9.57 -17.87 7.12
C PRO A 208 -10.39 -16.94 8.02
N LYS A 209 -11.40 -17.51 8.69
CA LYS A 209 -12.27 -16.77 9.60
C LYS A 209 -11.97 -17.14 11.05
N ALA A 210 -11.83 -16.14 11.89
CA ALA A 210 -11.66 -16.31 13.32
C ALA A 210 -12.31 -15.17 14.10
N ASP A 211 -12.54 -15.42 15.38
CA ASP A 211 -13.08 -14.43 16.31
C ASP A 211 -11.95 -13.78 17.11
N TYR A 212 -12.19 -12.54 17.56
CA TYR A 212 -11.40 -11.93 18.61
C TYR A 212 -12.32 -11.34 19.69
N GLY A 213 -12.52 -12.10 20.76
CA GLY A 213 -13.53 -11.81 21.78
C GLY A 213 -14.93 -11.74 21.17
N GLU A 214 -15.54 -10.55 21.25
CA GLU A 214 -16.89 -10.29 20.72
C GLU A 214 -16.92 -9.91 19.24
N ILE A 215 -15.76 -9.72 18.61
CA ILE A 215 -15.68 -9.41 17.18
C ILE A 215 -15.64 -10.74 16.43
N LYS A 216 -16.76 -11.03 15.75
CA LYS A 216 -17.00 -12.32 15.10
C LYS A 216 -16.68 -12.32 13.62
N ASP A 217 -16.28 -13.48 13.11
CA ASP A 217 -16.09 -13.76 11.67
C ASP A 217 -15.16 -12.76 10.98
N ILE A 218 -13.96 -12.55 11.55
CA ILE A 218 -12.91 -11.73 10.92
C ILE A 218 -12.20 -12.60 9.89
N ILE A 219 -12.25 -12.21 8.62
CA ILE A 219 -11.35 -12.78 7.61
C ILE A 219 -9.98 -12.15 7.84
N HIS A 220 -9.06 -12.93 8.39
CA HIS A 220 -7.79 -12.42 8.89
C HIS A 220 -6.60 -12.79 8.00
N THR A 221 -5.50 -12.08 8.19
CA THR A 221 -4.24 -12.28 7.47
C THR A 221 -3.23 -13.01 8.35
N TYR A 222 -2.13 -13.49 7.76
CA TYR A 222 -1.16 -14.34 8.45
C TYR A 222 -0.63 -13.73 9.76
N CYS A 223 -0.23 -12.46 9.74
CA CYS A 223 0.24 -11.72 10.91
C CYS A 223 -0.84 -10.82 11.55
N GLY A 224 -2.03 -10.67 10.95
CA GLY A 224 -3.04 -9.71 11.43
C GLY A 224 -2.57 -8.25 11.39
N THR A 225 -1.74 -7.91 10.41
CA THR A 225 -1.11 -6.60 10.19
C THR A 225 -2.05 -5.61 9.49
N LEU A 226 -2.15 -4.37 9.97
CA LEU A 226 -3.20 -3.45 9.47
C LEU A 226 -3.10 -3.06 8.00
N PHE A 227 -1.89 -2.96 7.43
CA PHE A 227 -1.74 -2.52 6.03
C PHE A 227 -2.49 -3.41 5.03
N THR A 228 -2.62 -4.70 5.33
CA THR A 228 -3.33 -5.68 4.49
C THR A 228 -4.81 -5.33 4.29
N TYR A 229 -5.43 -4.74 5.32
CA TYR A 229 -6.81 -4.27 5.29
C TYR A 229 -6.94 -2.82 4.75
N GLN A 230 -5.83 -2.14 4.47
CA GLN A 230 -5.82 -0.71 4.09
C GLN A 230 -5.52 -0.51 2.61
N PHE A 231 -4.50 -1.17 2.07
CA PHE A 231 -3.90 -0.76 0.80
C PHE A 231 -4.89 -0.78 -0.37
N SER A 232 -5.67 -1.86 -0.51
CA SER A 232 -6.66 -1.94 -1.60
C SER A 232 -7.78 -0.88 -1.46
N HIS A 233 -8.12 -0.48 -0.23
CA HIS A 233 -9.13 0.55 0.04
C HIS A 233 -8.65 1.97 -0.31
N ALA A 234 -7.35 2.17 -0.54
CA ALA A 234 -6.83 3.49 -0.92
C ALA A 234 -7.32 3.94 -2.31
N TRP A 235 -7.68 3.00 -3.19
CA TRP A 235 -8.16 3.29 -4.54
C TRP A 235 -9.52 2.70 -4.87
N ILE A 236 -9.93 1.63 -4.17
CA ILE A 236 -11.17 0.92 -4.47
C ILE A 236 -12.17 1.15 -3.33
N ASP A 237 -13.29 1.76 -3.67
CA ASP A 237 -14.37 1.97 -2.73
C ASP A 237 -15.23 0.70 -2.59
N PHE A 238 -14.94 -0.07 -1.55
CA PHE A 238 -15.68 -1.28 -1.20
C PHE A 238 -16.94 -1.04 -0.36
N ARG A 239 -17.25 0.21 0.03
CA ARG A 239 -18.39 0.51 0.91
C ARG A 239 -19.71 0.10 0.26
N GLY A 240 -20.52 -0.67 1.01
CA GLY A 240 -21.81 -1.14 0.54
C GLY A 240 -21.73 -2.12 -0.63
N ARG A 241 -20.57 -2.76 -0.84
CA ARG A 241 -20.35 -3.75 -1.90
C ARG A 241 -20.01 -5.09 -1.27
N LYS A 242 -20.52 -6.14 -1.91
CA LYS A 242 -20.18 -7.52 -1.61
C LYS A 242 -19.66 -8.18 -2.88
N ASP A 243 -18.71 -9.09 -2.73
CA ASP A 243 -18.34 -9.97 -3.83
C ASP A 243 -19.37 -11.10 -4.00
N GLU A 244 -19.12 -12.00 -4.96
CA GLU A 244 -20.00 -13.12 -5.28
C GLU A 244 -20.13 -14.14 -4.13
N GLU A 245 -19.15 -14.18 -3.22
CA GLU A 245 -19.18 -15.01 -2.01
C GLU A 245 -19.93 -14.32 -0.84
N GLY A 246 -20.46 -13.12 -1.08
CA GLY A 246 -21.18 -12.32 -0.10
C GLY A 246 -20.26 -11.61 0.90
N ILE A 247 -18.95 -11.54 0.63
CA ILE A 247 -17.97 -10.92 1.51
C ILE A 247 -18.00 -9.40 1.31
N ASP A 248 -18.22 -8.69 2.41
CA ASP A 248 -18.04 -7.23 2.47
C ASP A 248 -16.64 -6.94 3.02
N TRP A 249 -15.72 -6.57 2.12
CA TRP A 249 -14.33 -6.27 2.49
C TRP A 249 -14.20 -5.01 3.34
N PHE A 250 -15.11 -4.04 3.18
CA PHE A 250 -15.08 -2.83 4.01
C PHE A 250 -15.47 -3.15 5.45
N GLU A 251 -16.54 -3.92 5.65
CA GLU A 251 -16.94 -4.40 6.98
C GLU A 251 -15.87 -5.31 7.58
N ASN A 252 -15.22 -6.16 6.78
CA ASN A 252 -14.11 -6.97 7.27
C ASN A 252 -12.95 -6.10 7.78
N SER A 253 -12.57 -5.05 7.04
CA SER A 253 -11.53 -4.10 7.44
C SER A 253 -11.90 -3.31 8.71
N ILE A 254 -13.18 -3.00 8.93
CA ILE A 254 -13.68 -2.45 10.21
C ILE A 254 -13.45 -3.44 11.35
N LYS A 255 -13.87 -4.70 11.18
CA LYS A 255 -13.71 -5.74 12.20
C LYS A 255 -12.24 -5.97 12.55
N ALA A 256 -11.37 -6.15 11.55
CA ALA A 256 -9.94 -6.35 11.74
C ALA A 256 -9.26 -5.15 12.43
N THR A 257 -9.64 -3.92 12.07
CA THR A 257 -9.15 -2.70 12.72
C THR A 257 -9.55 -2.66 14.20
N LYS A 258 -10.81 -2.97 14.51
CA LYS A 258 -11.30 -3.02 15.90
C LYS A 258 -10.60 -4.12 16.70
N ALA A 259 -10.35 -5.28 16.09
CA ALA A 259 -9.62 -6.38 16.72
C ALA A 259 -8.17 -5.98 17.04
N ASN A 260 -7.47 -5.34 16.09
CA ASN A 260 -6.11 -4.84 16.29
C ASN A 260 -6.02 -3.84 17.45
N ARG A 261 -6.94 -2.87 17.52
CA ARG A 261 -7.03 -1.95 18.66
C ARG A 261 -7.30 -2.67 19.97
N LYS A 262 -8.26 -3.60 19.99
CA LYS A 262 -8.65 -4.34 21.20
C LYS A 262 -7.48 -5.21 21.71
N TYR A 263 -6.72 -5.80 20.80
CA TYR A 263 -5.51 -6.56 21.10
C TYR A 263 -4.47 -5.69 21.82
N CYS A 264 -4.16 -4.49 21.28
CA CYS A 264 -3.27 -3.56 21.98
C CYS A 264 -3.77 -3.21 23.39
N ILE A 265 -5.07 -2.98 23.57
CA ILE A 265 -5.65 -2.66 24.88
C ILE A 265 -5.49 -3.84 25.87
N ASN A 266 -5.70 -5.06 25.40
CA ASN A 266 -5.58 -6.26 26.21
C ASN A 266 -4.11 -6.53 26.60
N GLU A 267 -3.17 -6.32 25.66
CA GLU A 267 -1.74 -6.55 25.83
C GLU A 267 -0.98 -5.38 26.47
N LYS A 268 -1.66 -4.33 26.95
CA LYS A 268 -1.05 -3.14 27.58
C LYS A 268 -0.17 -3.46 28.79
N LYS A 269 -0.42 -4.57 29.48
CA LYS A 269 0.40 -5.03 30.62
C LYS A 269 1.74 -5.60 30.16
N LYS A 270 1.77 -6.17 28.94
CA LYS A 270 2.96 -6.74 28.32
C LYS A 270 3.80 -5.66 27.63
N PHE A 271 3.15 -4.76 26.89
CA PHE A 271 3.80 -3.64 26.21
C PHE A 271 3.22 -2.32 26.69
N ARG A 272 4.03 -1.53 27.40
CA ARG A 272 3.60 -0.22 27.97
C ARG A 272 3.22 0.80 26.89
N THR A 273 3.69 0.61 25.67
CA THR A 273 3.38 1.42 24.49
C THR A 273 2.01 1.10 23.90
N PHE A 274 1.39 -0.03 24.25
CA PHE A 274 0.06 -0.38 23.77
C PHE A 274 -1.03 0.20 24.67
N GLY A 275 -2.14 0.61 24.08
CA GLY A 275 -3.28 1.11 24.82
C GLY A 275 -4.39 1.68 23.95
N GLU A 276 -5.35 2.32 24.62
CA GLU A 276 -6.57 2.80 24.00
C GLU A 276 -6.34 3.88 22.92
N ASN A 277 -5.33 4.72 23.15
CA ASN A 277 -4.89 5.80 22.27
C ASN A 277 -3.49 5.53 21.66
N SER A 278 -2.97 4.32 21.81
CA SER A 278 -1.67 3.94 21.24
C SER A 278 -1.76 2.50 20.74
N TRP A 279 -2.23 2.38 19.50
CA TRP A 279 -2.52 1.12 18.83
C TRP A 279 -2.21 1.28 17.33
N GLY A 280 -2.30 0.18 16.58
CA GLY A 280 -2.07 0.18 15.14
C GLY A 280 -0.85 -0.64 14.76
N LEU A 281 -0.93 -1.95 14.96
CA LEU A 281 0.17 -2.86 14.68
C LEU A 281 0.20 -3.19 13.18
N THR A 282 1.30 -2.80 12.53
CA THR A 282 1.55 -3.01 11.11
C THR A 282 3.07 -2.95 10.85
N PRO A 283 3.60 -3.52 9.75
CA PRO A 283 5.02 -3.55 9.49
C PRO A 283 5.67 -2.17 9.54
N SER A 284 6.78 -2.08 10.27
CA SER A 284 7.52 -0.84 10.41
C SER A 284 8.95 -1.10 10.88
N LEU A 285 9.75 -0.04 10.89
CA LEU A 285 10.96 -0.02 11.70
C LEU A 285 10.58 -0.05 13.19
N GLY A 286 11.34 -0.83 13.96
CA GLY A 286 11.36 -0.84 15.41
C GLY A 286 12.79 -0.93 15.94
N PRO A 287 12.98 -1.13 17.26
CA PRO A 287 14.30 -1.11 17.90
C PRO A 287 15.30 -2.15 17.37
N LYS A 288 14.81 -3.26 16.79
CA LYS A 288 15.64 -4.36 16.25
C LYS A 288 15.79 -4.31 14.72
N GLY A 289 15.37 -3.23 14.08
CA GLY A 289 15.31 -3.11 12.62
C GLY A 289 13.87 -3.19 12.11
N TYR A 290 13.70 -3.58 10.85
CA TYR A 290 12.37 -3.71 10.26
C TYR A 290 11.72 -5.03 10.66
N SER A 291 10.45 -5.00 11.07
CA SER A 291 9.63 -6.20 11.28
C SER A 291 8.41 -6.18 10.36
N GLY A 292 8.22 -7.26 9.61
CA GLY A 292 7.02 -7.54 8.83
C GLY A 292 5.86 -8.13 9.66
N GLY A 293 6.12 -8.50 10.90
CA GLY A 293 5.18 -9.30 11.71
C GLY A 293 4.39 -8.51 12.75
N TYR A 294 4.65 -7.21 12.94
CA TYR A 294 3.90 -6.39 13.89
C TYR A 294 2.41 -6.41 13.57
N GLY A 295 1.64 -7.12 14.38
CA GLY A 295 0.24 -7.39 14.10
C GLY A 295 -0.51 -7.88 15.33
N ALA A 296 -1.79 -8.21 15.14
CA ALA A 296 -2.72 -8.48 16.23
C ALA A 296 -3.57 -9.72 15.94
N GLU A 297 -4.08 -10.35 17.00
CA GLU A 297 -5.01 -11.46 16.85
C GLU A 297 -6.33 -11.00 16.21
N PRO A 298 -6.99 -11.87 15.42
CA PRO A 298 -6.57 -13.23 15.10
C PRO A 298 -5.47 -13.28 14.03
N ALA A 299 -4.49 -14.15 14.22
CA ALA A 299 -3.33 -14.33 13.36
C ALA A 299 -2.82 -15.77 13.47
N PHE A 300 -2.09 -16.25 12.47
CA PHE A 300 -1.36 -17.52 12.54
C PHE A 300 0.04 -17.36 13.13
N ALA A 301 0.64 -16.18 12.94
CA ALA A 301 1.95 -15.86 13.49
C ALA A 301 1.96 -15.87 15.02
N ASP A 302 3.08 -16.28 15.61
CA ASP A 302 3.31 -16.18 17.05
C ASP A 302 3.62 -14.72 17.42
N LEU A 303 2.57 -13.96 17.72
CA LEU A 303 2.65 -12.53 18.02
C LEU A 303 3.46 -12.22 19.28
N ASN A 304 3.79 -13.21 20.11
CA ASN A 304 4.73 -13.03 21.22
C ASN A 304 6.17 -12.85 20.75
N LYS A 305 6.52 -13.41 19.58
CA LYS A 305 7.83 -13.27 18.94
C LYS A 305 7.88 -12.06 18.01
N GLU A 306 6.78 -11.82 17.29
CA GLU A 306 6.73 -10.74 16.30
C GLU A 306 6.68 -9.35 16.94
N ASN A 307 5.87 -9.18 17.99
CA ASN A 307 5.70 -7.87 18.63
C ASN A 307 6.80 -7.58 19.65
N ASP A 308 7.40 -6.39 19.55
CA ASP A 308 8.36 -5.85 20.51
C ASP A 308 7.84 -4.59 21.24
N GLY A 309 6.54 -4.30 21.08
CA GLY A 309 5.89 -3.10 21.60
C GLY A 309 5.94 -1.89 20.66
N THR A 310 6.52 -2.02 19.47
CA THR A 310 6.46 -0.95 18.46
C THR A 310 5.02 -0.71 17.99
N VAL A 311 4.62 0.56 17.93
CA VAL A 311 3.34 1.01 17.37
C VAL A 311 3.63 1.95 16.21
N ALA A 312 3.11 1.65 15.03
CA ALA A 312 3.31 2.45 13.84
C ALA A 312 2.11 3.39 13.62
N PRO A 313 2.29 4.73 13.56
CA PRO A 313 1.19 5.66 13.39
C PRO A 313 0.32 5.37 12.16
N CYS A 314 0.90 4.90 11.06
CA CYS A 314 0.17 4.55 9.84
C CYS A 314 -0.84 3.41 10.05
N GLY A 315 -0.66 2.54 11.06
CA GLY A 315 -1.63 1.52 11.41
C GLY A 315 -2.97 2.15 11.84
N ALA A 316 -2.97 2.93 12.92
CA ALA A 316 -4.20 3.57 13.39
C ALA A 316 -4.70 4.66 12.44
N ILE A 317 -3.81 5.53 11.95
CA ILE A 317 -4.16 6.68 11.11
C ILE A 317 -4.65 6.23 9.73
N GLY A 318 -4.02 5.23 9.12
CA GLY A 318 -4.44 4.67 7.84
C GLY A 318 -5.83 4.03 7.91
N SER A 319 -6.24 3.57 9.09
CA SER A 319 -7.57 3.01 9.33
C SER A 319 -8.65 4.04 9.67
N ILE A 320 -8.41 5.34 9.50
CA ILE A 320 -9.38 6.40 9.83
C ILE A 320 -10.72 6.26 9.09
N VAL A 321 -10.72 5.66 7.89
CA VAL A 321 -11.96 5.40 7.13
C VAL A 321 -12.80 4.27 7.72
N PHE A 322 -12.20 3.37 8.51
CA PHE A 322 -12.86 2.23 9.13
C PHE A 322 -13.30 2.54 10.57
N THR A 323 -12.45 3.22 11.35
CA THR A 323 -12.67 3.53 12.76
C THR A 323 -12.33 4.99 13.07
N PRO A 324 -13.08 5.97 12.54
CA PRO A 324 -12.69 7.38 12.58
C PRO A 324 -12.50 7.91 14.00
N LYS A 325 -13.38 7.54 14.94
CA LYS A 325 -13.30 8.00 16.33
C LYS A 325 -12.03 7.49 17.00
N GLU A 326 -11.75 6.20 16.88
CA GLU A 326 -10.61 5.52 17.50
C GLU A 326 -9.28 5.96 16.88
N SER A 327 -9.25 6.15 15.56
CA SER A 327 -8.07 6.62 14.84
C SER A 327 -7.74 8.06 15.18
N ILE A 328 -8.74 8.94 15.27
CA ILE A 328 -8.53 10.34 15.72
C ILE A 328 -8.03 10.36 17.16
N SER A 329 -8.59 9.52 18.04
CA SER A 329 -8.15 9.41 19.44
C SER A 329 -6.68 8.94 19.58
N ALA A 330 -6.17 8.15 18.62
CA ALA A 330 -4.77 7.75 18.59
C ALA A 330 -3.84 8.82 18.00
N MET A 331 -4.37 9.79 17.25
CA MET A 331 -3.59 10.91 16.72
C MET A 331 -3.33 12.00 17.77
N GLU A 332 -4.26 12.18 18.71
CA GLU A 332 -4.30 13.28 19.71
C GLU A 332 -3.35 13.08 20.91
#